data_AF-A0AAV6BEB5-F1
#
_entry.id   AF-A0AAV6BEB5-F1
#
_cell.length_a   1.000
_cell.length_b   1.000
_cell.length_c   1.000
_cell.angle_alpha   90.00
_cell.angle_beta   90.00
_cell.angle_gamma   90.00
#
_symmetry.space_group_name_H-M   'P 1'
#
loop_
_entity.id
_entity.type
_entity.pdbx_description
1 polymer ?
#
loop_
_entity_poly.entity_id
_entity_poly.type
_entity_poly.pdbx_seq_one_letter_code
_entity_poly.pdbx_strand_id
1 'polypeptide(L)'
;AWIEVERALRSVVALEEKGCAFFVDRDDRGVPRLNRRPVRVGGALRASLFSICDRVLLTSATLAVGSDFDPLLEALGLGGSGVRTASLPSPFPLERQVFSAVWDGSGPNDPRYAERLAGLIVSLATRLRRNMLVLLTSYQMLDQVEEHCAGPLARERIPLLRQSPGEAAAPLAAEFRAAEGTVLLGTASFWEGVDFPGASLELLLIARLPFAVPTDPLLTARSEEIQAQGGDPFRELALPEAILRFRQGIGRLIRTAQDRGAVIVADPRLARSSYGKRFAATLPSPPFVTSSSSELLARVGAWFSREMERADDGADPTEREVPCRA
;
A
#
# COMPACT_ATOMS: atom_id res chain seq x y z
N ALA A 1 29.75 21.17 7.70
CA ALA A 1 28.75 22.06 7.07
C ALA A 1 27.31 21.77 7.52
N TRP A 2 26.61 20.73 7.02
CA TRP A 2 25.18 20.52 7.34
C TRP A 2 24.92 20.15 8.82
N ILE A 3 25.66 19.18 9.33
CA ILE A 3 25.59 18.75 10.75
C ILE A 3 25.88 19.93 11.70
N GLU A 4 26.73 20.88 11.28
CA GLU A 4 27.08 22.05 12.09
C GLU A 4 25.98 23.11 12.10
N VAL A 5 25.28 23.33 10.98
CA VAL A 5 24.13 24.24 10.92
C VAL A 5 22.93 23.67 11.69
N GLU A 6 22.66 22.37 11.56
CA GLU A 6 21.62 21.70 12.35
C GLU A 6 21.92 21.79 13.86
N ARG A 7 23.19 21.51 14.25
CA ARG A 7 23.63 21.62 15.64
C ARG A 7 23.55 23.05 16.15
N ALA A 8 23.94 24.04 15.34
CA ALA A 8 23.87 25.45 15.69
C ALA A 8 22.42 25.94 15.88
N LEU A 9 21.51 25.57 14.97
CA LEU A 9 20.08 25.91 15.09
C LEU A 9 19.44 25.25 16.31
N ARG A 10 19.74 23.96 16.56
CA ARG A 10 19.28 23.25 17.77
C ARG A 10 19.86 23.85 19.06
N SER A 11 21.06 24.46 19.02
CA SER A 11 21.67 25.10 20.19
C SER A 11 21.17 26.52 20.48
N VAL A 12 20.63 27.22 19.47
CA VAL A 12 20.17 28.62 19.59
C VAL A 12 18.67 28.70 19.86
N VAL A 13 17.89 27.73 19.39
CA VAL A 13 16.44 27.65 19.61
C VAL A 13 16.18 26.55 20.64
N ALA A 14 15.60 26.90 21.79
CA ALA A 14 15.08 25.91 22.74
C ALA A 14 13.86 25.20 22.10
N LEU A 15 14.12 24.18 21.29
CA LEU A 15 13.11 23.36 20.60
C LEU A 15 12.51 22.33 21.57
N GLU A 16 11.98 22.81 22.69
CA GLU A 16 11.51 21.97 23.82
C GLU A 16 10.00 22.13 24.08
N GLU A 17 9.21 22.30 23.02
CA GLU A 17 7.76 22.26 23.16
C GLU A 17 7.28 20.79 23.21
N LYS A 18 6.84 20.35 24.38
CA LYS A 18 6.24 19.02 24.55
C LYS A 18 5.08 18.82 23.58
N GLY A 19 5.09 17.68 22.88
CA GLY A 19 4.04 17.33 21.91
C GLY A 19 4.25 17.91 20.50
N CYS A 20 5.41 18.53 20.22
CA CYS A 20 5.80 18.94 18.88
C CYS A 20 7.08 18.24 18.41
N ALA A 21 7.09 17.82 17.14
CA ALA A 21 8.27 17.38 16.43
C ALA A 21 8.90 18.58 15.70
N PHE A 22 10.21 18.77 15.90
CA PHE A 22 10.99 19.77 15.20
C PHE A 22 11.99 19.08 14.29
N PHE A 23 12.08 19.53 13.05
CA PHE A 23 13.03 18.99 12.09
C PHE A 23 13.42 20.02 11.05
N VAL A 24 14.58 19.83 10.44
CA VAL A 24 15.04 20.67 9.35
C VAL A 24 15.08 19.86 8.07
N ASP A 25 14.46 20.38 7.02
CA ASP A 25 14.54 19.83 5.68
C ASP A 25 15.00 20.90 4.69
N ARG A 26 15.00 20.56 3.40
CA ARG A 26 15.27 21.50 2.32
C ARG A 26 14.04 21.58 1.43
N ASP A 27 13.79 22.77 0.91
CA ASP A 27 12.80 22.91 -0.15
C ASP A 27 13.34 22.49 -1.52
N ASP A 28 12.48 22.57 -2.54
CA ASP A 28 12.81 22.20 -3.92
C ASP A 28 13.99 23.00 -4.50
N ARG A 29 14.36 24.13 -3.87
CA ARG A 29 15.49 25.00 -4.25
C ARG A 29 16.73 24.75 -3.39
N GLY A 30 16.69 23.78 -2.47
CA GLY A 30 17.78 23.43 -1.58
C GLY A 30 17.92 24.36 -0.36
N VAL A 31 16.96 25.27 -0.13
CA VAL A 31 16.99 26.21 1.01
C VAL A 31 16.57 25.48 2.28
N PRO A 32 17.35 25.56 3.37
CA PRO A 32 17.00 24.90 4.63
C PRO A 32 15.76 25.53 5.27
N ARG A 33 14.83 24.69 5.75
CA ARG A 33 13.62 25.10 6.47
C ARG A 33 13.54 24.41 7.81
N LEU A 34 13.32 25.19 8.87
CA LEU A 34 12.97 24.66 10.17
C LEU A 34 11.45 24.45 10.24
N ASN A 35 11.05 23.22 10.47
CA ASN A 35 9.64 22.81 10.56
C ASN A 35 9.29 22.48 12.00
N ARG A 36 8.06 22.86 12.39
CA ARG A 36 7.41 22.45 13.64
C ARG A 36 6.10 21.76 13.29
N ARG A 37 5.89 20.54 13.76
CA ARG A 37 4.65 19.78 13.57
C ARG A 37 4.14 19.21 14.89
N PRO A 38 2.84 19.36 15.23
CA PRO A 38 2.29 18.70 16.40
C PRO A 38 2.33 17.18 16.21
N VAL A 39 2.79 16.45 17.24
CA VAL A 39 2.90 14.98 17.26
C VAL A 39 1.50 14.35 17.18
N ARG A 40 0.56 14.90 17.96
CA ARG A 40 -0.86 14.54 17.96
C ARG A 40 -1.72 15.77 17.65
N VAL A 41 -2.76 15.55 16.86
CA VAL A 41 -3.71 16.62 16.48
C VAL A 41 -5.09 16.43 17.12
N GLY A 42 -5.35 15.30 17.78
CA GLY A 42 -6.67 14.95 18.31
C GLY A 42 -7.25 15.99 19.28
N GLY A 43 -6.43 16.55 20.18
CA GLY A 43 -6.89 17.61 21.08
C GLY A 43 -7.35 18.88 20.34
N ALA A 44 -6.59 19.28 19.30
CA ALA A 44 -6.95 20.42 18.47
C ALA A 44 -8.21 20.14 17.63
N LEU A 45 -8.34 18.95 17.04
CA LEU A 45 -9.54 18.55 16.29
C LEU A 45 -10.77 18.49 17.20
N ARG A 46 -10.62 17.99 18.42
CA ARG A 46 -11.70 17.99 19.41
C ARG A 46 -12.18 19.40 19.72
N ALA A 47 -11.27 20.32 20.01
CA ALA A 47 -11.63 21.69 20.35
C ALA A 47 -12.22 22.48 19.16
N SER A 48 -11.63 22.32 17.97
CA SER A 48 -11.90 23.20 16.83
C SER A 48 -12.88 22.63 15.80
N LEU A 49 -13.21 21.33 15.87
CA LEU A 49 -14.15 20.69 14.94
C LEU A 49 -15.25 19.96 15.71
N PHE A 50 -14.87 18.95 16.51
CA PHE A 50 -15.85 18.05 17.11
C PHE A 50 -16.68 18.68 18.24
N SER A 51 -16.18 19.73 18.90
CA SER A 51 -16.93 20.45 19.94
C SER A 51 -17.80 21.59 19.38
N ILE A 52 -17.55 22.03 18.14
CA ILE A 52 -18.27 23.14 17.51
C ILE A 52 -19.44 22.63 16.67
N CYS A 53 -19.28 21.47 16.04
CA CYS A 53 -20.33 20.86 15.23
C CYS A 53 -21.27 20.02 16.10
N ASP A 54 -22.59 20.25 15.98
CA ASP A 54 -23.61 19.46 16.70
C ASP A 54 -23.58 17.97 16.33
N ARG A 55 -23.24 17.66 15.07
CA ARG A 55 -23.15 16.29 14.54
C ARG A 55 -22.05 16.22 13.48
N VAL A 56 -21.24 15.18 13.56
CA VAL A 56 -20.16 14.91 12.59
C VAL A 56 -20.27 13.47 12.10
N LEU A 57 -20.30 13.29 10.78
CA LEU A 57 -20.24 11.98 10.14
C LEU A 57 -18.86 11.81 9.49
N LEU A 58 -18.10 10.83 9.96
CA LEU A 58 -16.84 10.42 9.36
C LEU A 58 -17.10 9.15 8.53
N THR A 59 -16.78 9.19 7.24
CA THR A 59 -16.94 8.03 6.34
C THR A 59 -15.69 7.87 5.47
N SER A 60 -15.22 6.64 5.33
CA SER A 60 -14.16 6.23 4.41
C SER A 60 -14.11 4.70 4.33
N ALA A 61 -13.56 4.17 3.24
CA ALA A 61 -13.42 2.73 3.00
C ALA A 61 -12.46 2.02 3.99
N THR A 62 -11.63 2.78 4.71
CA THR A 62 -10.54 2.24 5.54
C THR A 62 -10.43 2.92 6.92
N LEU A 63 -11.56 3.31 7.54
CA LEU A 63 -11.54 3.92 8.88
C LEU A 63 -11.14 2.95 10.01
N ALA A 64 -11.46 1.67 9.85
CA ALA A 64 -11.24 0.65 10.87
C ALA A 64 -10.19 -0.37 10.43
N VAL A 65 -9.47 -0.92 11.40
CA VAL A 65 -8.63 -2.11 11.22
C VAL A 65 -9.48 -3.32 11.57
N GLY A 66 -10.05 -3.98 10.56
CA GLY A 66 -11.08 -5.00 10.77
C GLY A 66 -12.38 -4.34 11.24
N SER A 67 -12.79 -4.64 12.48
CA SER A 67 -13.95 -4.02 13.14
C SER A 67 -13.56 -2.99 14.20
N ASP A 68 -12.25 -2.75 14.40
CA ASP A 68 -11.73 -1.89 15.44
C ASP A 68 -11.51 -0.46 14.93
N PHE A 69 -12.19 0.51 15.55
CA PHE A 69 -12.09 1.94 15.27
C PHE A 69 -11.25 2.69 16.30
N ASP A 70 -10.83 2.04 17.38
CA ASP A 70 -10.13 2.68 18.50
C ASP A 70 -8.87 3.44 18.05
N PRO A 71 -8.01 2.91 17.14
CA PRO A 71 -6.84 3.65 16.67
C PRO A 71 -7.19 4.99 16.01
N LEU A 72 -8.28 5.04 15.24
CA LEU A 72 -8.75 6.28 14.62
C LEU A 72 -9.31 7.24 15.66
N LEU A 73 -10.15 6.72 16.58
CA LEU A 73 -10.77 7.54 17.61
C LEU A 73 -9.73 8.16 18.53
N GLU A 74 -8.71 7.41 18.94
CA GLU A 74 -7.59 7.92 19.71
C GLU A 74 -6.81 9.00 18.95
N ALA A 75 -6.49 8.76 17.67
CA ALA A 75 -5.78 9.74 16.84
C ALA A 75 -6.56 11.05 16.67
N LEU A 76 -7.89 10.98 16.62
CA LEU A 76 -8.80 12.12 16.52
C LEU A 76 -9.15 12.76 17.87
N GLY A 77 -8.67 12.23 19.01
CA GLY A 77 -9.00 12.72 20.35
C GLY A 77 -10.43 12.38 20.81
N LEU A 78 -11.04 11.40 20.17
CA LEU A 78 -12.38 10.86 20.41
C LEU A 78 -12.37 9.54 21.21
N GLY A 79 -11.20 9.07 21.67
CA GLY A 79 -11.09 7.90 22.55
C GLY A 79 -11.98 8.03 23.78
N GLY A 80 -12.79 7.02 24.07
CA GLY A 80 -13.71 6.99 25.20
C GLY A 80 -14.89 7.96 25.13
N SER A 81 -15.01 8.80 24.10
CA SER A 81 -16.27 9.47 23.78
C SER A 81 -17.20 8.44 23.14
N GLY A 82 -18.47 8.37 23.56
CA GLY A 82 -19.47 7.39 23.08
C GLY A 82 -19.84 7.55 21.61
N VAL A 83 -18.85 7.50 20.72
CA VAL A 83 -18.98 7.61 19.27
C VAL A 83 -19.62 6.33 18.76
N ARG A 84 -20.66 6.49 17.95
CA ARG A 84 -21.29 5.37 17.26
C ARG A 84 -20.44 5.00 16.05
N THR A 85 -20.00 3.74 16.01
CA THR A 85 -19.21 3.20 14.90
C THR A 85 -20.04 2.18 14.13
N ALA A 86 -19.82 2.12 12.82
CA ALA A 86 -20.46 1.14 11.95
C ALA A 86 -19.49 0.79 10.82
N SER A 87 -19.35 -0.51 10.55
CA SER A 87 -18.62 -1.03 9.41
C SER A 87 -19.62 -1.66 8.45
N LEU A 88 -19.59 -1.21 7.20
CA LEU A 88 -20.44 -1.77 6.15
C LEU A 88 -19.61 -2.78 5.33
N PRO A 89 -20.16 -3.96 5.02
CA PRO A 89 -19.47 -4.90 4.16
C PRO A 89 -19.27 -4.30 2.76
N SER A 90 -18.21 -4.74 2.07
CA SER A 90 -18.02 -4.40 0.67
C SER A 90 -19.24 -4.86 -0.15
N PRO A 91 -19.78 -4.03 -1.07
CA PRO A 91 -20.82 -4.48 -1.98
C PRO A 91 -20.30 -5.49 -3.01
N PHE A 92 -18.98 -5.60 -3.16
CA PHE A 92 -18.35 -6.46 -4.14
C PHE A 92 -17.99 -7.83 -3.55
N PRO A 93 -18.22 -8.94 -4.29
CA PRO A 93 -17.81 -10.27 -3.88
C PRO A 93 -16.30 -10.47 -4.09
N LEU A 94 -15.49 -9.77 -3.30
CA LEU A 94 -14.03 -9.66 -3.45
C LEU A 94 -13.34 -11.03 -3.54
N GLU A 95 -13.77 -12.02 -2.76
CA GLU A 95 -13.23 -13.39 -2.80
C GLU A 95 -13.42 -14.08 -4.15
N ARG A 96 -14.48 -13.72 -4.88
CA ARG A 96 -14.75 -14.22 -6.22
C ARG A 96 -14.04 -13.42 -7.30
N GLN A 97 -13.55 -12.22 -6.99
CA GLN A 97 -12.93 -11.29 -7.94
C GLN A 97 -11.41 -11.27 -7.86
N VAL A 98 -10.83 -11.56 -6.70
CA VAL A 98 -9.37 -11.48 -6.52
C VAL A 98 -8.80 -12.78 -5.98
N PHE A 99 -7.78 -13.27 -6.67
CA PHE A 99 -6.90 -14.30 -6.14
C PHE A 99 -5.77 -13.68 -5.33
N SER A 100 -5.63 -14.09 -4.08
CA SER A 100 -4.55 -13.62 -3.21
C SER A 100 -3.49 -14.70 -3.06
N ALA A 101 -2.22 -14.32 -3.20
CA ALA A 101 -1.10 -15.24 -3.06
C ALA A 101 0.08 -14.61 -2.33
N VAL A 102 0.87 -15.47 -1.70
CA VAL A 102 2.11 -15.11 -1.03
C VAL A 102 3.21 -15.98 -1.61
N TRP A 103 4.22 -15.33 -2.16
CA TRP A 103 5.43 -15.98 -2.62
C TRP A 103 6.52 -15.84 -1.56
N ASP A 104 6.94 -16.96 -0.96
CA ASP A 104 7.94 -16.99 0.10
C ASP A 104 9.26 -17.67 -0.31
N GLY A 105 9.48 -17.79 -1.62
CA GLY A 105 10.68 -18.41 -2.21
C GLY A 105 11.96 -17.61 -2.06
N SER A 106 11.85 -16.31 -1.74
CA SER A 106 12.96 -15.43 -1.38
C SER A 106 12.45 -14.36 -0.44
N GLY A 107 13.35 -13.56 0.14
CA GLY A 107 12.98 -12.52 1.09
C GLY A 107 13.93 -11.33 1.07
N PRO A 108 13.58 -10.26 1.78
CA PRO A 108 14.28 -8.98 1.72
C PRO A 108 15.78 -9.03 2.09
N ASN A 109 16.20 -10.04 2.85
CA ASN A 109 17.59 -10.21 3.32
C ASN A 109 18.44 -11.08 2.37
N ASP A 110 17.83 -11.62 1.32
CA ASP A 110 18.52 -12.43 0.32
C ASP A 110 19.24 -11.51 -0.69
N PRO A 111 20.56 -11.63 -0.87
CA PRO A 111 21.31 -10.80 -1.83
C PRO A 111 20.82 -10.96 -3.27
N ARG A 112 20.19 -12.09 -3.62
CA ARG A 112 19.61 -12.34 -4.95
C ARG A 112 18.11 -12.09 -4.99
N TYR A 113 17.55 -11.40 -4.00
CA TYR A 113 16.12 -11.11 -3.95
C TYR A 113 15.63 -10.39 -5.21
N ALA A 114 16.35 -9.36 -5.66
CA ALA A 114 16.00 -8.61 -6.87
C ALA A 114 16.01 -9.49 -8.13
N GLU A 115 17.04 -10.32 -8.30
CA GLU A 115 17.15 -11.27 -9.41
C GLU A 115 15.99 -12.29 -9.42
N ARG A 116 15.68 -12.89 -8.26
CA ARG A 116 14.61 -13.88 -8.16
C ARG A 116 13.22 -13.25 -8.33
N LEU A 117 13.02 -12.06 -7.79
CA LEU A 117 11.79 -11.29 -7.97
C LEU A 117 11.59 -10.92 -9.45
N ALA A 118 12.65 -10.47 -10.13
CA ALA A 118 12.62 -10.20 -11.56
C ALA A 118 12.27 -11.45 -12.37
N GLY A 119 12.84 -12.60 -12.04
CA GLY A 119 12.48 -13.89 -12.66
C GLY A 119 11.00 -14.25 -12.49
N LEU A 120 10.43 -13.99 -11.31
CA LEU A 120 9.00 -14.16 -11.07
C LEU A 120 8.14 -13.19 -11.91
N ILE A 121 8.51 -11.90 -11.94
CA ILE A 121 7.82 -10.86 -12.72
C ILE A 121 7.80 -11.23 -14.19
N VAL A 122 8.96 -11.60 -14.76
CA VAL A 122 9.07 -12.02 -16.17
C VAL A 122 8.20 -13.23 -16.44
N SER A 123 8.24 -14.25 -15.57
CA SER A 123 7.43 -15.47 -15.75
C SER A 123 5.93 -15.18 -15.76
N LEU A 124 5.46 -14.35 -14.83
CA LEU A 124 4.07 -13.91 -14.75
C LEU A 124 3.67 -13.08 -15.97
N ALA A 125 4.47 -12.07 -16.33
CA ALA A 125 4.20 -11.17 -17.46
C ALA A 125 4.16 -11.94 -18.80
N THR A 126 5.12 -12.82 -19.04
CA THR A 126 5.19 -13.62 -20.27
C THR A 126 4.02 -14.58 -20.41
N ARG A 127 3.63 -15.25 -19.31
CA ARG A 127 2.56 -16.26 -19.33
C ARG A 127 1.17 -15.67 -19.42
N LEU A 128 0.94 -14.56 -18.71
CA LEU A 128 -0.39 -13.99 -18.51
C LEU A 128 -0.69 -12.86 -19.49
N ARG A 129 0.32 -12.11 -19.95
CA ARG A 129 0.17 -10.96 -20.87
C ARG A 129 -0.88 -9.94 -20.38
N ARG A 130 -0.95 -9.75 -19.06
CA ARG A 130 -1.87 -8.85 -18.36
C ARG A 130 -1.12 -7.67 -17.74
N ASN A 131 -1.84 -6.58 -17.51
CA ASN A 131 -1.25 -5.39 -16.91
C ASN A 131 -0.85 -5.65 -15.45
N MET A 132 0.44 -5.46 -15.16
CA MET A 132 1.04 -5.73 -13.86
C MET A 132 1.68 -4.49 -13.26
N LEU A 133 1.23 -4.11 -12.07
CA LEU A 133 1.90 -3.13 -11.22
C LEU A 133 2.76 -3.84 -10.18
N VAL A 134 4.05 -3.54 -10.16
CA VAL A 134 5.01 -4.04 -9.18
C VAL A 134 5.40 -2.90 -8.25
N LEU A 135 5.07 -3.04 -6.97
CA LEU A 135 5.38 -2.06 -5.94
C LEU A 135 6.63 -2.47 -5.15
N LEU A 136 7.67 -1.66 -5.30
CA LEU A 136 9.00 -1.84 -4.75
C LEU A 136 9.25 -0.83 -3.62
N THR A 137 10.16 -1.15 -2.71
CA THR A 137 10.38 -0.33 -1.50
C THR A 137 11.30 0.86 -1.68
N SER A 138 12.10 0.87 -2.75
CA SER A 138 13.05 1.95 -3.02
C SER A 138 13.38 2.02 -4.50
N TYR A 139 13.84 3.18 -4.95
CA TYR A 139 14.36 3.35 -6.30
C TYR A 139 15.57 2.43 -6.57
N GLN A 140 16.43 2.22 -5.58
CA GLN A 140 17.54 1.27 -5.71
C GLN A 140 17.07 -0.15 -6.03
N MET A 141 16.02 -0.63 -5.36
CA MET A 141 15.45 -1.95 -5.65
C MET A 141 14.77 -1.96 -7.03
N LEU A 142 14.14 -0.86 -7.42
CA LEU A 142 13.56 -0.68 -8.75
C LEU A 142 14.61 -0.82 -9.85
N ASP A 143 15.73 -0.11 -9.74
CA ASP A 143 16.83 -0.17 -10.70
C ASP A 143 17.39 -1.61 -10.81
N GLN A 144 17.59 -2.29 -9.68
CA GLN A 144 18.07 -3.68 -9.66
C GLN A 144 17.09 -4.66 -10.33
N VAL A 145 15.79 -4.52 -10.07
CA VAL A 145 14.78 -5.39 -10.68
C VAL A 145 14.66 -5.09 -12.18
N GLU A 146 14.69 -3.81 -12.57
CA GLU A 146 14.65 -3.38 -13.97
C GLU A 146 15.80 -3.99 -14.78
N GLU A 147 17.03 -3.94 -14.26
CA GLU A 147 18.22 -4.49 -14.91
C GLU A 147 18.05 -5.96 -15.29
N HIS A 148 17.38 -6.74 -14.44
CA HIS A 148 17.09 -8.15 -14.67
C HIS A 148 15.83 -8.40 -15.52
N CYS A 149 14.87 -7.46 -15.55
CA CYS A 149 13.62 -7.59 -16.30
C CYS A 149 13.70 -7.09 -17.75
N ALA A 150 14.45 -6.02 -18.01
CA ALA A 150 14.39 -5.28 -19.29
C ALA A 150 14.71 -6.17 -20.50
N GLY A 151 15.81 -6.90 -20.45
CA GLY A 151 16.22 -7.81 -21.54
C GLY A 151 15.21 -8.93 -21.81
N PRO A 152 14.81 -9.72 -20.80
CA PRO A 152 13.78 -10.75 -20.95
C PRO A 152 12.43 -10.23 -21.46
N LEU A 153 11.92 -9.12 -20.92
CA LEU A 153 10.63 -8.56 -21.33
C LEU A 153 10.69 -8.01 -22.77
N ALA A 154 11.79 -7.36 -23.15
CA ALA A 154 11.97 -6.86 -24.52
C ALA A 154 11.97 -8.00 -25.55
N ARG A 155 12.60 -9.14 -25.24
CA ARG A 155 12.57 -10.34 -26.11
C ARG A 155 11.16 -10.87 -26.33
N GLU A 156 10.30 -10.74 -25.33
CA GLU A 156 8.89 -11.15 -25.37
C GLU A 156 7.96 -10.06 -25.92
N ARG A 157 8.49 -8.88 -26.30
CA ARG A 157 7.73 -7.69 -26.71
C ARG A 157 6.72 -7.23 -25.65
N ILE A 158 7.13 -7.28 -24.38
CA ILE A 158 6.33 -6.80 -23.24
C ILE A 158 6.85 -5.41 -22.85
N PRO A 159 6.00 -4.36 -22.87
CA PRO A 159 6.41 -3.03 -22.44
C PRO A 159 6.77 -3.03 -20.95
N LEU A 160 7.84 -2.33 -20.62
CA LEU A 160 8.30 -2.10 -19.25
C LEU A 160 8.32 -0.59 -18.98
N LEU A 161 7.46 -0.16 -18.05
CA LEU A 161 7.41 1.19 -17.54
C LEU A 161 8.09 1.23 -16.17
N ARG A 162 8.79 2.33 -15.87
CA ARG A 162 9.48 2.50 -14.58
C ARG A 162 9.29 3.90 -14.05
N GLN A 163 9.09 4.02 -12.75
CA GLN A 163 9.07 5.31 -12.08
C GLN A 163 10.48 5.82 -11.81
N SER A 164 10.78 7.04 -12.24
CA SER A 164 12.05 7.71 -11.91
C SER A 164 11.94 8.58 -10.64
N PRO A 165 13.05 8.84 -9.92
CA PRO A 165 13.06 9.79 -8.81
C PRO A 165 12.58 11.18 -9.23
N GLY A 166 11.64 11.76 -8.47
CA GLY A 166 11.07 13.09 -8.75
C GLY A 166 9.99 13.10 -9.85
N GLU A 167 9.72 11.96 -10.48
CA GLU A 167 8.66 11.84 -11.47
C GLU A 167 7.29 11.68 -10.78
N ALA A 168 6.32 12.50 -11.21
CA ALA A 168 4.96 12.39 -10.76
C ALA A 168 4.35 11.05 -11.21
N ALA A 169 3.60 10.39 -10.34
CA ALA A 169 3.02 9.08 -10.65
C ALA A 169 1.86 9.15 -11.66
N ALA A 170 1.18 10.31 -11.78
CA ALA A 170 -0.03 10.45 -12.58
C ALA A 170 0.18 10.29 -14.10
N PRO A 171 1.20 10.91 -14.75
CA PRO A 171 1.47 10.69 -16.17
C PRO A 171 1.83 9.23 -16.49
N LEU A 172 2.73 8.64 -15.71
CA LEU A 172 3.16 7.25 -15.89
C LEU A 172 2.00 6.26 -15.72
N ALA A 173 1.09 6.56 -14.80
CA ALA A 173 -0.13 5.79 -14.65
C ALA A 173 -1.08 5.92 -15.84
N ALA A 174 -1.19 7.10 -16.45
CA ALA A 174 -2.01 7.29 -17.64
C ALA A 174 -1.45 6.49 -18.83
N GLU A 175 -0.13 6.47 -19.00
CA GLU A 175 0.55 5.62 -19.99
C GLU A 175 0.28 4.14 -19.74
N PHE A 176 0.43 3.69 -18.48
CA PHE A 176 0.13 2.31 -18.10
C PHE A 176 -1.31 1.90 -18.38
N ARG A 177 -2.29 2.78 -18.10
CA ARG A 177 -3.71 2.52 -18.39
C ARG A 177 -4.01 2.37 -19.88
N ALA A 178 -3.25 3.04 -20.74
CA ALA A 178 -3.44 2.99 -22.19
C ALA A 178 -2.74 1.78 -22.84
N ALA A 179 -1.88 1.09 -22.10
CA ALA A 179 -1.11 -0.05 -22.57
C ALA A 179 -1.80 -1.38 -22.21
N GLU A 180 -1.50 -2.43 -22.96
CA GLU A 180 -1.96 -3.80 -22.71
C GLU A 180 -0.76 -4.71 -22.42
N GLY A 181 -0.93 -5.67 -21.52
CA GLY A 181 0.11 -6.63 -21.16
C GLY A 181 1.42 -5.99 -20.68
N THR A 182 1.34 -4.84 -20.02
CA THR A 182 2.50 -4.03 -19.62
C THR A 182 2.91 -4.29 -18.17
N VAL A 183 4.20 -4.18 -17.89
CA VAL A 183 4.74 -4.19 -16.52
C VAL A 183 5.12 -2.78 -16.11
N LEU A 184 4.59 -2.30 -14.99
CA LEU A 184 4.96 -1.02 -14.39
C LEU A 184 5.68 -1.26 -13.06
N LEU A 185 6.93 -0.81 -12.97
CA LEU A 185 7.70 -0.79 -11.73
C LEU A 185 7.52 0.57 -11.05
N GLY A 186 6.93 0.56 -9.85
CA GLY A 186 6.67 1.76 -9.05
C GLY A 186 7.22 1.63 -7.64
N THR A 187 7.52 2.77 -7.00
CA THR A 187 7.87 2.82 -5.58
C THR A 187 6.63 2.96 -4.70
N ALA A 188 6.81 3.05 -3.38
CA ALA A 188 5.71 3.25 -2.46
C ALA A 188 4.88 4.53 -2.73
N SER A 189 5.40 5.52 -3.43
CA SER A 189 4.63 6.71 -3.83
C SER A 189 3.46 6.38 -4.78
N PHE A 190 3.50 5.25 -5.48
CA PHE A 190 2.36 4.74 -6.25
C PHE A 190 1.19 4.25 -5.38
N TRP A 191 1.34 4.14 -4.04
CA TRP A 191 0.24 3.78 -3.13
C TRP A 191 -0.76 4.90 -2.86
N GLU A 192 -0.43 6.18 -3.11
CA GLU A 192 -1.13 7.30 -2.47
C GLU A 192 -1.87 8.26 -3.44
N GLY A 193 -1.66 8.20 -4.76
CA GLY A 193 -2.24 9.22 -5.66
C GLY A 193 -2.72 8.78 -7.03
N VAL A 194 -2.78 7.47 -7.30
CA VAL A 194 -3.05 6.95 -8.65
C VAL A 194 -4.20 5.96 -8.68
N ASP A 195 -5.18 6.28 -9.51
CA ASP A 195 -6.32 5.44 -9.81
C ASP A 195 -6.05 4.44 -10.94
N PHE A 196 -6.46 3.18 -10.84
CA PHE A 196 -6.43 2.20 -11.94
C PHE A 196 -7.81 1.55 -12.10
N PRO A 197 -8.71 2.11 -12.92
CA PRO A 197 -10.04 1.53 -13.13
C PRO A 197 -10.03 0.37 -14.14
N GLY A 198 -10.85 -0.65 -13.90
CA GLY A 198 -11.10 -1.74 -14.85
C GLY A 198 -9.87 -2.61 -15.13
N ALA A 199 -9.76 -3.10 -16.37
CA ALA A 199 -8.63 -3.91 -16.85
C ALA A 199 -7.28 -3.17 -16.92
N SER A 200 -7.21 -1.90 -16.47
CA SER A 200 -5.93 -1.19 -16.43
C SER A 200 -4.96 -1.76 -15.38
N LEU A 201 -5.45 -2.48 -14.36
CA LEU A 201 -4.62 -3.20 -13.40
C LEU A 201 -5.24 -4.54 -13.05
N GLU A 202 -4.56 -5.63 -13.38
CA GLU A 202 -5.06 -6.99 -13.16
C GLU A 202 -4.13 -7.79 -12.24
N LEU A 203 -2.84 -7.45 -12.23
CA LEU A 203 -1.83 -8.08 -11.39
C LEU A 203 -1.17 -7.02 -10.50
N LEU A 204 -1.36 -7.13 -9.20
CA LEU A 204 -0.66 -6.31 -8.22
C LEU A 204 0.40 -7.17 -7.51
N LEU A 205 1.67 -6.87 -7.74
CA LEU A 205 2.78 -7.50 -7.02
C LEU A 205 3.34 -6.53 -5.97
N ILE A 206 3.34 -6.95 -4.72
CA ILE A 206 3.87 -6.17 -3.59
C ILE A 206 5.15 -6.86 -3.13
N ALA A 207 6.30 -6.24 -3.37
CA ALA A 207 7.58 -6.85 -3.03
C ALA A 207 7.78 -6.95 -1.51
N ARG A 208 7.40 -5.91 -0.76
CA ARG A 208 7.52 -5.93 0.71
C ARG A 208 6.33 -5.26 1.36
N LEU A 209 6.04 -5.70 2.59
CA LEU A 209 5.03 -5.06 3.42
C LEU A 209 5.36 -3.56 3.63
N PRO A 210 4.38 -2.66 3.49
CA PRO A 210 4.60 -1.21 3.37
C PRO A 210 4.81 -0.51 4.72
N PHE A 211 5.80 -0.96 5.48
CA PHE A 211 6.24 -0.27 6.68
C PHE A 211 6.88 1.07 6.34
N ALA A 212 6.59 2.09 7.14
CA ALA A 212 7.18 3.41 6.97
C ALA A 212 8.70 3.38 7.13
N VAL A 213 9.38 4.30 6.45
CA VAL A 213 10.82 4.50 6.65
C VAL A 213 11.03 5.17 8.03
N PRO A 214 11.90 4.65 8.89
CA PRO A 214 12.13 5.19 10.25
C PRO A 214 12.70 6.61 10.32
N THR A 215 12.96 7.25 9.18
CA THR A 215 13.56 8.59 9.10
C THR A 215 12.54 9.73 9.11
N ASP A 216 11.24 9.43 9.11
CA ASP A 216 10.20 10.45 9.24
C ASP A 216 10.24 11.05 10.67
N PRO A 217 10.55 12.35 10.82
CA PRO A 217 10.67 12.98 12.13
C PRO A 217 9.39 12.90 12.99
N LEU A 218 8.21 12.89 12.35
CA LEU A 218 6.95 12.77 13.06
C LEU A 218 6.75 11.36 13.60
N LEU A 219 7.10 10.34 12.81
CA LEU A 219 7.06 8.95 13.26
C LEU A 219 8.07 8.69 14.37
N THR A 220 9.26 9.28 14.28
CA THR A 220 10.25 9.20 15.36
C THR A 220 9.71 9.79 16.66
N ALA A 221 9.18 11.01 16.61
CA ALA A 221 8.62 11.66 17.81
C ALA A 221 7.43 10.88 18.42
N ARG A 222 6.54 10.32 17.59
CA ARG A 222 5.45 9.44 18.06
C ARG A 222 5.98 8.16 18.67
N SER A 223 7.01 7.56 18.07
CA SER A 223 7.62 6.33 18.58
C SER A 223 8.28 6.56 19.94
N GLU A 224 9.00 7.67 20.10
CA GLU A 224 9.60 8.08 21.38
C GLU A 224 8.54 8.31 22.46
N GLU A 225 7.41 8.95 22.11
CA GLU A 225 6.29 9.16 23.04
C GLU A 225 5.68 7.84 23.51
N ILE A 226 5.43 6.89 22.59
CA ILE A 226 4.90 5.56 22.93
C ILE A 226 5.88 4.80 23.84
N GLN A 227 7.18 4.83 23.52
CA GLN A 227 8.20 4.20 24.36
C GLN A 227 8.27 4.83 25.76
N ALA A 228 8.17 6.15 25.87
CA ALA A 228 8.16 6.85 27.15
C ALA A 228 6.95 6.49 28.02
N GLN A 229 5.85 6.04 27.41
CA GLN A 229 4.65 5.55 28.09
C GLN A 229 4.71 4.04 28.40
N GLY A 230 5.82 3.36 28.05
CA GLY A 230 6.00 1.92 28.25
C GLY A 230 5.35 1.05 27.17
N GLY A 231 4.90 1.63 26.06
CA GLY A 231 4.29 0.93 24.93
C GLY A 231 5.30 0.40 23.91
N ASP A 232 4.79 -0.30 22.90
CA ASP A 232 5.56 -0.83 21.77
C ASP A 232 5.22 -0.08 20.46
N PRO A 233 6.10 0.82 19.97
CA PRO A 233 5.84 1.59 18.75
C PRO A 233 5.62 0.72 17.52
N PHE A 234 6.21 -0.47 17.46
CA PHE A 234 5.99 -1.36 16.33
C PHE A 234 4.52 -1.80 16.30
N ARG A 235 3.96 -2.19 17.45
CA ARG A 235 2.59 -2.71 17.56
C ARG A 235 1.53 -1.61 17.55
N GLU A 236 1.84 -0.47 18.15
CA GLU A 236 0.89 0.62 18.38
C GLU A 236 0.89 1.66 17.25
N LEU A 237 1.99 1.79 16.49
CA LEU A 237 2.12 2.79 15.42
C LEU A 237 2.46 2.16 14.07
N ALA A 238 3.62 1.52 13.95
CA ALA A 238 4.14 1.10 12.65
C ALA A 238 3.28 0.02 11.96
N LEU A 239 2.78 -0.95 12.73
CA LEU A 239 1.96 -2.04 12.21
C LEU A 239 0.56 -1.57 11.78
N PRO A 240 -0.21 -0.81 12.58
CA PRO A 240 -1.49 -0.24 12.14
C PRO A 240 -1.36 0.63 10.89
N GLU A 241 -0.36 1.52 10.82
CA GLU A 241 -0.14 2.36 9.64
C GLU A 241 0.20 1.52 8.40
N ALA A 242 1.06 0.51 8.53
CA ALA A 242 1.40 -0.38 7.43
C ALA A 242 0.20 -1.19 6.93
N ILE A 243 -0.66 -1.68 7.83
CA ILE A 243 -1.90 -2.39 7.47
C ILE A 243 -2.84 -1.46 6.72
N LEU A 244 -2.99 -0.21 7.17
CA LEU A 244 -3.84 0.79 6.52
C LEU A 244 -3.35 1.07 5.09
N ARG A 245 -2.05 1.34 4.92
CA ARG A 245 -1.43 1.55 3.59
C ARG A 245 -1.61 0.34 2.67
N PHE A 246 -1.39 -0.86 3.22
CA PHE A 246 -1.53 -2.10 2.48
C PHE A 246 -2.98 -2.31 1.98
N ARG A 247 -3.97 -2.09 2.85
CA ARG A 247 -5.40 -2.14 2.49
C ARG A 247 -5.73 -1.11 1.39
N GLN A 248 -5.19 0.10 1.50
CA GLN A 248 -5.48 1.18 0.56
C GLN A 248 -5.03 0.87 -0.86
N GLY A 249 -3.82 0.34 -1.09
CA GLY A 249 -3.44 0.01 -2.47
C GLY A 249 -3.92 -1.34 -2.97
N ILE A 250 -4.26 -2.30 -2.10
CA ILE A 250 -5.05 -3.46 -2.55
C ILE A 250 -6.40 -3.00 -3.08
N GLY A 251 -7.04 -2.04 -2.40
CA GLY A 251 -8.31 -1.45 -2.83
C GLY A 251 -8.26 -0.77 -4.20
N ARG A 252 -7.08 -0.60 -4.81
CA ARG A 252 -6.93 -0.08 -6.17
C ARG A 252 -7.15 -1.14 -7.24
N LEU A 253 -7.03 -2.42 -6.90
CA LEU A 253 -7.16 -3.53 -7.84
C LEU A 253 -8.63 -3.75 -8.28
N ILE A 254 -9.59 -3.51 -7.39
CA ILE A 254 -11.02 -3.76 -7.66
C ILE A 254 -11.83 -2.49 -7.44
N ARG A 255 -12.58 -2.09 -8.46
CA ARG A 255 -13.48 -0.92 -8.44
C ARG A 255 -14.87 -1.21 -8.92
N THR A 256 -15.01 -2.19 -9.81
CA THR A 256 -16.28 -2.59 -10.38
C THR A 256 -16.63 -4.02 -9.95
N ALA A 257 -17.90 -4.40 -10.12
CA ALA A 257 -18.36 -5.76 -9.85
C ALA A 257 -17.79 -6.79 -10.87
N GLN A 258 -17.28 -6.30 -12.00
CA GLN A 258 -16.74 -7.11 -13.09
C GLN A 258 -15.20 -7.26 -13.01
N ASP A 259 -14.53 -6.39 -12.25
CA ASP A 259 -13.08 -6.44 -12.13
C ASP A 259 -12.62 -7.79 -11.56
N ARG A 260 -11.56 -8.33 -12.16
CA ARG A 260 -10.85 -9.49 -11.66
C ARG A 260 -9.37 -9.22 -11.63
N GLY A 261 -8.69 -9.73 -10.62
CA GLY A 261 -7.25 -9.59 -10.53
C GLY A 261 -6.59 -10.61 -9.62
N ALA A 262 -5.29 -10.48 -9.47
CA ALA A 262 -4.53 -11.18 -8.45
C ALA A 262 -3.62 -10.22 -7.67
N VAL A 263 -3.58 -10.41 -6.36
CA VAL A 263 -2.59 -9.76 -5.47
C VAL A 263 -1.55 -10.80 -5.09
N ILE A 264 -0.29 -10.50 -5.38
CA ILE A 264 0.85 -11.35 -5.06
C ILE A 264 1.75 -10.60 -4.09
N VAL A 265 1.96 -11.13 -2.90
CA VAL A 265 2.88 -10.56 -1.91
C VAL A 265 4.16 -11.38 -1.89
N ALA A 266 5.27 -10.80 -2.34
CA ALA A 266 6.59 -11.42 -2.40
C ALA A 266 7.41 -11.19 -1.12
N ASP A 267 6.75 -11.27 0.04
CA ASP A 267 7.33 -11.05 1.37
C ASP A 267 7.00 -12.22 2.31
N PRO A 268 7.98 -13.07 2.66
CA PRO A 268 7.78 -14.20 3.56
C PRO A 268 7.20 -13.83 4.92
N ARG A 269 7.37 -12.57 5.36
CA ARG A 269 6.87 -12.10 6.66
C ARG A 269 5.36 -12.15 6.74
N LEU A 270 4.63 -12.04 5.62
CA LEU A 270 3.17 -12.18 5.63
C LEU A 270 2.75 -13.58 6.10
N ALA A 271 3.46 -14.63 5.67
CA ALA A 271 3.16 -16.01 6.06
C ALA A 271 3.80 -16.41 7.41
N ARG A 272 5.02 -15.93 7.69
CA ARG A 272 5.86 -16.47 8.78
C ARG A 272 5.86 -15.64 10.06
N SER A 273 5.53 -14.34 9.99
CA SER A 273 5.56 -13.49 11.19
C SER A 273 4.28 -13.62 12.01
N SER A 274 4.35 -13.31 13.31
CA SER A 274 3.18 -13.28 14.21
C SER A 274 2.15 -12.23 13.79
N TYR A 275 2.59 -11.10 13.24
CA TYR A 275 1.72 -10.03 12.74
C TYR A 275 1.18 -10.28 11.33
N GLY A 276 1.75 -11.24 10.59
CA GLY A 276 1.39 -11.55 9.20
C GLY A 276 -0.10 -11.89 9.03
N LYS A 277 -0.71 -12.53 10.04
CA LYS A 277 -2.15 -12.79 10.09
C LYS A 277 -3.02 -11.53 9.96
N ARG A 278 -2.56 -10.40 10.49
CA ARG A 278 -3.28 -9.12 10.39
C ARG A 278 -3.25 -8.57 8.97
N PHE A 279 -2.14 -8.73 8.25
CA PHE A 279 -2.06 -8.41 6.81
C PHE A 279 -2.90 -9.38 5.98
N ALA A 280 -2.81 -10.68 6.24
CA ALA A 280 -3.58 -11.69 5.54
C ALA A 280 -5.09 -11.46 5.64
N ALA A 281 -5.58 -10.98 6.80
CA ALA A 281 -6.98 -10.63 7.00
C ALA A 281 -7.46 -9.42 6.17
N THR A 282 -6.55 -8.63 5.60
CA THR A 282 -6.91 -7.53 4.68
C THR A 282 -6.90 -7.94 3.21
N LEU A 283 -6.39 -9.13 2.90
CA LEU A 283 -6.40 -9.63 1.54
C LEU A 283 -7.85 -9.95 1.12
N PRO A 284 -8.21 -9.71 -0.16
CA PRO A 284 -9.55 -9.98 -0.69
C PRO A 284 -10.01 -11.44 -0.60
N SER A 285 -9.05 -12.37 -0.52
CA SER A 285 -9.28 -13.82 -0.40
C SER A 285 -8.19 -14.46 0.46
N PRO A 286 -8.44 -15.67 1.01
CA PRO A 286 -7.42 -16.41 1.75
C PRO A 286 -6.16 -16.62 0.88
N PRO A 287 -4.96 -16.21 1.36
CA PRO A 287 -3.77 -16.29 0.53
C PRO A 287 -3.33 -17.73 0.29
N PHE A 288 -3.11 -18.07 -0.98
CA PHE A 288 -2.34 -19.25 -1.34
C PHE A 288 -0.84 -18.99 -1.12
N VAL A 289 -0.17 -19.81 -0.30
CA VAL A 289 1.24 -19.62 0.06
C VAL A 289 2.11 -20.67 -0.62
N THR A 290 3.16 -20.25 -1.33
CA THR A 290 4.14 -21.15 -1.93
C THR A 290 5.51 -20.51 -2.05
N SER A 291 6.56 -21.34 -2.01
CA SER A 291 7.93 -20.95 -2.32
C SER A 291 8.26 -21.13 -3.81
N SER A 292 7.44 -21.89 -4.54
CA SER A 292 7.67 -22.26 -5.94
C SER A 292 7.07 -21.23 -6.89
N SER A 293 7.92 -20.58 -7.69
CA SER A 293 7.47 -19.65 -8.74
C SER A 293 6.60 -20.36 -9.79
N SER A 294 6.90 -21.62 -10.12
CA SER A 294 6.14 -22.41 -11.09
C SER A 294 4.74 -22.74 -10.58
N GLU A 295 4.62 -23.10 -9.29
CA GLU A 295 3.31 -23.40 -8.69
C GLU A 295 2.45 -22.14 -8.60
N LEU A 296 3.06 -21.02 -8.18
CA LEU A 296 2.38 -19.73 -8.15
C LEU A 296 1.86 -19.35 -9.54
N LEU A 297 2.73 -19.44 -10.56
CA LEU A 297 2.37 -19.16 -11.95
C LEU A 297 1.20 -20.02 -12.43
N ALA A 298 1.21 -21.32 -12.11
CA ALA A 298 0.13 -22.23 -12.48
C ALA A 298 -1.20 -21.86 -11.81
N ARG A 299 -1.17 -21.50 -10.52
CA ARG A 299 -2.38 -21.10 -9.78
C ARG A 299 -2.96 -19.78 -10.26
N VAL A 300 -2.11 -18.77 -10.51
CA VAL A 300 -2.54 -17.49 -11.07
C VAL A 300 -3.05 -17.68 -12.50
N GLY A 301 -2.38 -18.50 -13.33
CA GLY A 301 -2.85 -18.83 -14.67
C GLY A 301 -4.22 -19.52 -14.67
N ALA A 302 -4.43 -20.48 -13.77
CA ALA A 302 -5.73 -21.15 -13.61
C ALA A 302 -6.83 -20.19 -13.16
N TRP A 303 -6.51 -19.20 -12.31
CA TRP A 303 -7.45 -18.17 -11.88
C TRP A 303 -7.99 -17.37 -13.06
N PHE A 304 -7.10 -16.89 -13.94
CA PHE A 304 -7.50 -16.15 -15.14
C PHE A 304 -8.03 -17.05 -16.27
N SER A 305 -7.72 -18.35 -16.30
CA SER A 305 -8.27 -19.24 -17.35
C SER A 305 -9.76 -19.55 -17.13
N ARG A 306 -10.20 -19.60 -15.87
CA ARG A 306 -11.63 -19.74 -15.49
C ARG A 306 -12.49 -18.55 -15.94
N GLU A 307 -11.87 -17.47 -16.39
CA GLU A 307 -12.51 -16.31 -17.05
C GLU A 307 -13.03 -16.69 -18.43
N MET A 308 -12.24 -17.43 -19.21
CA MET A 308 -12.56 -17.77 -20.60
C MET A 308 -13.75 -18.73 -20.68
N GLU A 309 -13.80 -19.71 -19.77
CA GLU A 309 -14.87 -20.72 -19.71
C GLU A 309 -16.21 -20.11 -19.23
N ARG A 310 -16.20 -19.10 -18.36
CA ARG A 310 -17.43 -18.44 -17.88
C ARG A 310 -17.95 -17.35 -18.81
N ALA A 311 -17.08 -16.75 -19.61
CA ALA A 311 -17.49 -15.78 -20.64
C ALA A 311 -18.24 -16.46 -21.80
N ASP A 312 -17.95 -17.73 -22.10
CA ASP A 312 -18.61 -18.51 -23.16
C ASP A 312 -19.98 -19.07 -22.73
N ASP A 313 -20.19 -19.29 -21.43
CA ASP A 313 -21.41 -19.90 -20.87
C ASP A 313 -22.50 -18.91 -20.38
N GLY A 314 -22.29 -17.59 -20.51
CA GLY A 314 -23.05 -16.62 -19.71
C GLY A 314 -23.41 -15.28 -20.36
N ALA A 315 -24.07 -15.29 -21.52
CA ALA A 315 -24.89 -14.15 -21.96
C ALA A 315 -26.33 -14.30 -21.44
N ASP A 316 -26.57 -14.01 -20.17
CA ASP A 316 -27.92 -13.86 -19.61
C ASP A 316 -28.17 -12.41 -19.16
N PRO A 317 -28.99 -11.61 -19.88
CA PRO A 317 -29.12 -10.18 -19.66
C PRO A 317 -30.14 -9.83 -18.56
N THR A 318 -30.10 -10.49 -17.41
CA THR A 318 -31.03 -10.19 -16.30
C THR A 318 -30.39 -10.23 -14.91
N GLU A 319 -29.45 -9.35 -14.63
CA GLU A 319 -29.24 -8.88 -13.24
C GLU A 319 -29.44 -7.36 -13.19
N ARG A 320 -30.67 -6.98 -12.86
CA ARG A 320 -31.08 -5.59 -12.63
C ARG A 320 -30.28 -5.03 -11.45
N GLU A 321 -29.63 -3.90 -11.68
CA GLU A 321 -29.09 -3.02 -10.65
C GLU A 321 -30.12 -2.81 -9.53
N VAL A 322 -29.79 -3.24 -8.31
CA VAL A 322 -30.52 -2.84 -7.12
C VAL A 322 -29.98 -1.46 -6.74
N PRO A 323 -30.78 -0.38 -6.82
CA PRO A 323 -30.30 0.94 -6.47
C PRO A 323 -29.96 0.97 -4.98
N CYS A 324 -28.74 1.40 -4.67
CA CYS A 324 -28.29 1.70 -3.33
C CYS A 324 -29.22 2.77 -2.75
N ARG A 325 -30.11 2.40 -1.83
CA ARG A 325 -31.00 3.36 -1.14
C ARG A 325 -30.18 4.06 -0.06
N ALA A 326 -30.17 5.40 -0.16
CA ALA A 326 -29.56 6.33 0.79
C ALA A 326 -30.20 6.25 2.19
#